data_AF-A0AA40E409-F1
#
_entry.id   AF-A0AA40E409-F1
#
_cell.length_a   1.000
_cell.length_b   1.000
_cell.length_c   1.000
_cell.angle_alpha   90.00
_cell.angle_beta   90.00
_cell.angle_gamma   90.00
#
_symmetry.space_group_name_H-M   'P 1'
#
loop_
_entity.id
_entity.type
_entity.pdbx_description
1 polymer ?
#
loop_
_entity_poly.entity_id
_entity_poly.type
_entity_poly.pdbx_seq_one_letter_code
_entity_poly.pdbx_strand_id
1 'polypeptide(L)'
;MSRRPNRRIMGPQSALTDFLATHHISAAQIRADADARRRAAQRNQDEPGEEQSDQVSAPPLAPEVTVAPSPALPTRTRGRAATEVTSREEKRKKEQKVIEKIKASKKFQKRKRDLDDSDDEDDLALAIFQERSAPLPGQMENCAVCGKRFTITPYSRGAPDGGLLCTPCGKELDQKGGAPKKKAKRASGGPVGKRRQMQSTILDGTYRPGAKSLMTLCIETLAKNIDLAEDLGDLPPLVIDKIARKLSKHRLLNPTTLHLFLQPSAEEVYIYDGAKLGATDYIKIFQTVPSLKRLKIRNGIHFKDEVMEYLASRNIDLEQLYLHGSNLLSQDRWKLYLEEKGKSLYSLRVYWTDKHFGDEVLSVLEASCPSLERLKVSHNQQVTGNGIKEIAKLKSLRHLSLDLRNQVRSDVYVSLLSEIGAGLETFSLSRVLDADNTVLDAIHNNCRSLRKLRITESDVMTDEGFVRLFKNWANRSLLFVDLEKCRQLEASHPRENPDNVGFCSNAFRALMAHSGRAIRHLNVHGCRHISESAFEDVFAPGKTYPELFKLEISFCEEVTDFIVGSIFRSCPNLRELNVFGCMKVRDVRVPRGKILVGVPTAVGMVIEGDDD
;
A
#
# COMPACT_ATOMS: atom_id res chain seq x y z
N MET A 1 -20.77 49.81 -30.52
CA MET A 1 -19.99 50.66 -29.58
C MET A 1 -19.76 49.92 -28.26
N SER A 2 -18.80 50.36 -27.45
CA SER A 2 -18.61 50.06 -26.02
C SER A 2 -18.63 48.58 -25.56
N ARG A 3 -17.44 47.95 -25.48
CA ARG A 3 -17.23 46.74 -24.66
C ARG A 3 -17.33 47.09 -23.17
N ARG A 4 -18.15 46.38 -22.39
CA ARG A 4 -18.09 46.38 -20.91
C ARG A 4 -17.02 45.38 -20.42
N PRO A 5 -16.36 45.63 -19.27
CA PRO A 5 -15.27 44.78 -18.79
C PRO A 5 -15.78 43.44 -18.23
N ASN A 6 -15.05 42.37 -18.50
CA ASN A 6 -15.41 41.03 -18.07
C ASN A 6 -14.91 40.78 -16.63
N ARG A 7 -15.82 40.81 -15.63
CA ARG A 7 -15.48 40.55 -14.21
C ARG A 7 -15.06 39.09 -14.03
N ARG A 8 -13.75 38.84 -13.86
CA ARG A 8 -13.26 37.56 -13.34
C ARG A 8 -13.57 37.45 -11.85
N ILE A 9 -14.46 36.54 -11.49
CA ILE A 9 -14.62 36.08 -10.11
C ILE A 9 -13.38 35.21 -9.79
N MET A 10 -12.63 35.58 -8.75
CA MET A 10 -11.53 34.78 -8.21
C MET A 10 -12.06 33.97 -7.04
N GLY A 11 -12.00 32.64 -7.15
CA GLY A 11 -12.14 31.77 -5.98
C GLY A 11 -10.88 31.80 -5.10
N PRO A 12 -10.92 31.25 -3.88
CA PRO A 12 -9.77 31.22 -2.99
C PRO A 12 -8.59 30.47 -3.64
N GLN A 13 -7.39 31.04 -3.53
CA GLN A 13 -6.16 30.38 -3.98
C GLN A 13 -5.87 29.17 -3.09
N SER A 14 -5.60 28.02 -3.69
CA SER A 14 -5.21 26.83 -2.94
C SER A 14 -3.77 26.96 -2.45
N ALA A 15 -3.42 26.34 -1.32
CA ALA A 15 -2.04 26.31 -0.82
C ALA A 15 -1.05 25.70 -1.84
N LEU A 16 -1.53 24.81 -2.73
CA LEU A 16 -0.75 24.27 -3.85
C LEU A 16 -0.46 25.35 -4.92
N THR A 17 -1.38 26.28 -5.14
CA THR A 17 -1.21 27.41 -6.07
C THR A 17 -0.08 28.33 -5.61
N ASP A 18 -0.06 28.68 -4.32
CA ASP A 18 0.94 29.58 -3.76
C ASP A 18 2.32 28.90 -3.59
N PHE A 19 2.34 27.60 -3.27
CA PHE A 19 3.56 26.79 -3.31
C PHE A 19 4.18 26.74 -4.73
N LEU A 20 3.37 26.56 -5.77
CA LEU A 20 3.85 26.60 -7.15
C LEU A 20 4.31 28.00 -7.56
N ALA A 21 3.61 29.06 -7.13
CA ALA A 21 4.00 30.44 -7.39
C ALA A 21 5.34 30.84 -6.73
N THR A 22 5.55 30.45 -5.47
CA THR A 22 6.81 30.68 -4.74
C THR A 22 8.00 29.89 -5.30
N HIS A 23 7.75 28.81 -6.05
CA HIS A 23 8.75 28.10 -6.84
C HIS A 23 8.81 28.54 -8.32
N HIS A 24 8.15 29.63 -8.71
CA HIS A 24 8.08 30.18 -10.07
C HIS A 24 7.44 29.24 -11.13
N ILE A 25 6.60 28.28 -10.71
CA ILE A 25 5.97 27.29 -11.57
C ILE A 25 4.55 27.74 -11.98
N SER A 26 4.45 28.42 -13.12
CA SER A 26 3.15 28.90 -13.64
C SER A 26 2.42 27.83 -14.46
N ALA A 27 1.31 27.33 -13.93
CA ALA A 27 0.43 26.35 -14.61
C ALA A 27 -0.34 26.93 -15.83
N ALA A 28 -0.22 28.23 -16.11
CA ALA A 28 -0.65 28.84 -17.38
C ALA A 28 0.47 28.76 -18.44
N GLN A 29 1.71 29.04 -18.03
CA GLN A 29 2.90 29.00 -18.87
C GLN A 29 3.20 27.57 -19.35
N ILE A 30 3.08 26.57 -18.47
CA ILE A 30 3.23 25.15 -18.83
C ILE A 30 2.23 24.74 -19.93
N ARG A 31 1.00 25.27 -19.91
CA ARG A 31 0.00 25.03 -20.96
C ARG A 31 0.33 25.78 -22.25
N ALA A 32 0.72 27.05 -22.15
CA ALA A 32 1.18 27.83 -23.31
C ALA A 32 2.36 27.16 -24.03
N ASP A 33 3.37 26.68 -23.30
CA ASP A 33 4.53 25.97 -23.85
C ASP A 33 4.17 24.58 -24.43
N ALA A 34 3.15 23.91 -23.88
CA ALA A 34 2.68 22.63 -24.42
C ALA A 34 1.93 22.82 -25.74
N ASP A 35 1.07 23.82 -25.83
CA ASP A 35 0.33 24.14 -27.04
C ASP A 35 1.21 24.81 -28.10
N ALA A 36 2.22 25.60 -27.71
CA ALA A 36 3.26 26.09 -28.60
C ALA A 36 4.07 24.93 -29.20
N ARG A 37 4.49 23.95 -28.40
CA ARG A 37 5.17 22.73 -28.88
C ARG A 37 4.31 21.89 -29.81
N ARG A 38 2.99 21.78 -29.57
CA ARG A 38 2.05 21.13 -30.50
C ARG A 38 1.96 21.85 -31.84
N ARG A 39 1.81 23.18 -31.84
CA ARG A 39 1.77 23.99 -33.07
C ARG A 39 3.09 23.95 -33.84
N ALA A 40 4.23 23.90 -33.14
CA ALA A 40 5.54 23.72 -33.77
C ALA A 40 5.71 22.32 -34.38
N ALA A 41 5.21 21.27 -33.71
CA ALA A 41 5.23 19.91 -34.26
C ALA A 41 4.35 19.79 -35.52
N GLN A 42 3.15 20.39 -35.53
CA GLN A 42 2.26 20.37 -36.70
C GLN A 42 2.85 21.16 -37.88
N ARG A 43 3.48 22.32 -37.64
CA ARG A 43 4.20 23.09 -38.68
C ARG A 43 5.43 22.40 -39.28
N ASN A 44 5.88 21.27 -38.73
CA ASN A 44 6.96 20.46 -39.28
C ASN A 44 6.45 19.21 -40.02
N GLN A 45 5.15 19.09 -40.27
CA GLN A 45 4.55 17.98 -41.04
C GLN A 45 3.96 18.42 -42.38
N ASP A 46 3.65 19.71 -42.56
CA ASP A 46 3.10 20.27 -43.79
C ASP A 46 4.10 21.24 -44.47
N GLU A 47 4.66 20.76 -45.59
CA GLU A 47 5.12 21.46 -46.81
C GLU A 47 6.56 21.14 -47.33
N PRO A 48 6.77 21.10 -48.67
CA PRO A 48 8.00 20.61 -49.32
C PRO A 48 9.04 21.71 -49.63
N GLY A 49 10.16 21.34 -50.27
CA GLY A 49 11.31 22.23 -50.57
C GLY A 49 11.54 22.56 -52.06
N GLU A 50 12.64 23.30 -52.30
CA GLU A 50 13.10 23.90 -53.59
C GLU A 50 12.24 25.10 -54.07
N GLU A 51 12.73 26.23 -54.62
CA GLU A 51 14.06 26.89 -54.86
C GLU A 51 13.74 28.35 -55.37
N GLN A 52 14.57 29.41 -55.51
CA GLN A 52 16.00 29.73 -55.31
C GLN A 52 16.18 31.28 -55.22
N SER A 53 17.28 31.78 -54.61
CA SER A 53 17.95 33.11 -54.82
C SER A 53 17.26 34.45 -54.45
N ASP A 54 17.95 35.59 -54.25
CA ASP A 54 19.21 35.89 -53.50
C ASP A 54 19.35 37.44 -53.30
N GLN A 55 20.34 37.86 -52.47
CA GLN A 55 21.02 39.19 -52.36
C GLN A 55 20.87 40.07 -51.10
N VAL A 56 21.95 40.04 -50.30
CA VAL A 56 22.74 41.18 -49.76
C VAL A 56 22.06 42.27 -48.89
N SER A 57 22.25 42.18 -47.56
CA SER A 57 23.01 43.17 -46.73
C SER A 57 23.05 42.78 -45.24
N ALA A 58 24.20 42.97 -44.58
CA ALA A 58 24.40 42.80 -43.13
C ALA A 58 24.86 44.15 -42.52
N PRO A 59 24.56 44.50 -41.24
CA PRO A 59 25.23 43.89 -40.05
C PRO A 59 24.32 43.90 -38.77
N PRO A 60 24.84 43.85 -37.52
CA PRO A 60 25.96 43.09 -36.95
C PRO A 60 25.49 42.04 -35.91
N LEU A 61 26.38 41.12 -35.49
CA LEU A 61 26.11 40.16 -34.40
C LEU A 61 27.20 40.17 -33.32
N ALA A 62 26.79 40.22 -32.05
CA ALA A 62 27.61 39.88 -30.88
C ALA A 62 26.72 39.65 -29.63
N PRO A 63 27.08 38.79 -28.65
CA PRO A 63 28.08 37.72 -28.71
C PRO A 63 27.55 36.37 -28.19
N GLU A 64 27.67 35.29 -28.98
CA GLU A 64 27.81 33.95 -28.42
C GLU A 64 29.28 33.70 -28.03
N VAL A 65 29.52 33.06 -26.89
CA VAL A 65 30.88 32.68 -26.47
C VAL A 65 31.25 31.34 -27.09
N THR A 66 31.76 31.40 -28.30
CA THR A 66 32.27 30.24 -29.04
C THR A 66 33.50 29.60 -28.36
N VAL A 67 33.68 28.30 -28.59
CA VAL A 67 34.99 27.63 -28.50
C VAL A 67 35.22 27.01 -29.86
N ALA A 68 36.16 27.58 -30.63
CA ALA A 68 36.48 27.13 -31.97
C ALA A 68 37.25 25.78 -31.97
N PRO A 69 37.15 24.97 -33.04
CA PRO A 69 37.91 23.73 -33.18
C PRO A 69 39.42 23.99 -33.27
N SER A 70 40.22 22.99 -32.88
CA SER A 70 41.66 22.98 -33.21
C SER A 70 41.89 22.46 -34.65
N PRO A 71 42.94 22.92 -35.36
CA PRO A 71 43.13 22.57 -36.77
C PRO A 71 43.65 21.15 -37.00
N ALA A 72 43.34 20.59 -38.16
CA ALA A 72 44.06 19.44 -38.71
C ALA A 72 45.49 19.83 -39.13
N LEU A 73 46.40 18.87 -39.23
CA LEU A 73 47.73 19.10 -39.80
C LEU A 73 47.60 19.40 -41.31
N PRO A 74 48.31 20.40 -41.85
CA PRO A 74 48.41 20.60 -43.29
C PRO A 74 49.40 19.61 -43.92
N THR A 75 48.99 18.94 -44.99
CA THR A 75 49.88 18.19 -45.88
C THR A 75 50.79 19.15 -46.66
N ARG A 76 51.99 19.43 -46.13
CA ARG A 76 53.03 20.10 -46.93
C ARG A 76 53.71 19.10 -47.87
N THR A 77 53.40 19.23 -49.15
CA THR A 77 54.37 18.97 -50.22
C THR A 77 55.66 19.77 -49.97
N ARG A 78 56.78 19.27 -50.51
CA ARG A 78 58.15 19.76 -50.24
C ARG A 78 58.31 21.28 -50.40
N GLY A 79 58.99 21.95 -49.47
CA GLY A 79 59.65 23.23 -49.77
C GLY A 79 59.97 24.16 -48.58
N ARG A 80 61.23 24.17 -48.12
CA ARG A 80 61.88 25.15 -47.21
C ARG A 80 61.42 25.26 -45.74
N ALA A 81 62.36 25.72 -44.91
CA ALA A 81 62.36 25.69 -43.45
C ALA A 81 62.14 27.08 -42.80
N ALA A 82 62.29 27.13 -41.46
CA ALA A 82 62.23 28.29 -40.56
C ALA A 82 60.82 28.87 -40.28
N THR A 83 60.20 28.42 -39.17
CA THR A 83 59.39 29.20 -38.18
C THR A 83 58.65 28.25 -37.20
N GLU A 84 59.39 27.47 -36.39
CA GLU A 84 58.78 26.42 -35.53
C GLU A 84 58.56 26.80 -34.04
N VAL A 85 59.05 27.95 -33.59
CA VAL A 85 59.06 28.31 -32.15
C VAL A 85 57.74 28.95 -31.68
N THR A 86 57.11 29.77 -32.52
CA THR A 86 56.01 30.68 -32.12
C THR A 86 54.65 29.98 -31.92
N SER A 87 54.37 28.89 -32.65
CA SER A 87 53.05 28.24 -32.64
C SER A 87 52.73 27.46 -31.35
N ARG A 88 53.76 27.00 -30.62
CA ARG A 88 53.59 26.27 -29.35
C ARG A 88 53.19 27.16 -28.18
N GLU A 89 53.65 28.41 -28.14
CA GLU A 89 53.32 29.35 -27.05
C GLU A 89 51.83 29.75 -27.07
N GLU A 90 51.28 30.05 -28.25
CA GLU A 90 49.86 30.41 -28.36
C GLU A 90 48.93 29.29 -27.91
N LYS A 91 49.28 28.03 -28.20
CA LYS A 91 48.45 26.88 -27.83
C LYS A 91 48.42 26.70 -26.31
N ARG A 92 49.58 26.74 -25.63
CA ARG A 92 49.65 26.71 -24.16
C ARG A 92 48.87 27.87 -23.54
N LYS A 93 49.01 29.09 -24.08
CA LYS A 93 48.26 30.29 -23.62
C LYS A 93 46.74 30.20 -23.84
N LYS A 94 46.25 29.34 -24.73
CA LYS A 94 44.81 29.03 -24.91
C LYS A 94 44.35 27.95 -23.92
N GLU A 95 45.14 26.89 -23.72
CA GLU A 95 44.84 25.81 -22.77
C GLU A 95 44.80 26.32 -21.32
N GLN A 96 45.77 27.14 -20.90
CA GLN A 96 45.82 27.77 -19.56
C GLN A 96 44.53 28.52 -19.22
N LYS A 97 44.02 29.34 -20.16
CA LYS A 97 42.80 30.16 -19.99
C LYS A 97 41.52 29.32 -19.87
N VAL A 98 41.50 28.08 -20.37
CA VAL A 98 40.36 27.17 -20.20
C VAL A 98 40.43 26.49 -18.82
N ILE A 99 41.64 26.15 -18.36
CA ILE A 99 41.89 25.59 -17.01
C ILE A 99 41.49 26.60 -15.92
N GLU A 100 41.92 27.87 -16.04
CA GLU A 100 41.48 28.98 -15.16
C GLU A 100 39.95 29.11 -15.10
N LYS A 101 39.29 29.07 -16.27
CA LYS A 101 37.83 29.15 -16.41
C LYS A 101 37.10 27.91 -15.86
N ILE A 102 37.81 26.78 -15.70
CA ILE A 102 37.32 25.60 -14.99
C ILE A 102 37.51 25.73 -13.48
N LYS A 103 38.66 26.20 -12.99
CA LYS A 103 38.88 26.51 -11.56
C LYS A 103 37.83 27.50 -11.02
N ALA A 104 37.48 28.52 -11.81
CA ALA A 104 36.43 29.50 -11.49
C ALA A 104 34.98 28.93 -11.49
N SER A 105 34.77 27.66 -11.81
CA SER A 105 33.42 27.09 -11.96
C SER A 105 32.83 26.53 -10.65
N LYS A 106 31.51 26.67 -10.47
CA LYS A 106 30.78 26.07 -9.33
C LYS A 106 30.91 24.55 -9.25
N LYS A 107 31.22 23.84 -10.36
CA LYS A 107 31.48 22.39 -10.36
C LYS A 107 32.86 22.08 -9.76
N PHE A 108 33.89 22.86 -10.10
CA PHE A 108 35.23 22.73 -9.50
C PHE A 108 35.22 23.08 -8.01
N GLN A 109 34.68 24.24 -7.63
CA GLN A 109 34.62 24.65 -6.22
C GLN A 109 33.84 23.66 -5.34
N LYS A 110 32.81 22.98 -5.87
CA LYS A 110 32.15 21.90 -5.14
C LYS A 110 33.05 20.68 -4.97
N ARG A 111 33.75 20.22 -6.02
CA ARG A 111 34.69 19.09 -5.92
C ARG A 111 35.88 19.39 -5.00
N LYS A 112 36.44 20.61 -5.00
CA LYS A 112 37.52 20.99 -4.07
C LYS A 112 37.07 20.88 -2.61
N ARG A 113 35.84 21.27 -2.29
CA ARG A 113 35.29 21.18 -0.91
C ARG A 113 35.09 19.76 -0.36
N ASP A 114 35.23 18.73 -1.20
CA ASP A 114 35.09 17.32 -0.83
C ASP A 114 36.47 16.59 -0.77
N LEU A 115 37.59 17.34 -0.79
CA LEU A 115 38.99 16.86 -0.76
C LEU A 115 39.82 17.60 0.31
N ASP A 116 40.93 17.01 0.76
CA ASP A 116 41.88 17.62 1.70
C ASP A 116 42.87 18.57 0.99
N ASP A 117 43.44 19.52 1.73
CA ASP A 117 44.20 20.68 1.21
C ASP A 117 45.63 20.35 0.69
N SER A 118 45.93 19.09 0.33
CA SER A 118 47.26 18.63 -0.09
C SER A 118 47.43 18.30 -1.58
N ASP A 119 46.36 18.31 -2.37
CA ASP A 119 46.39 17.95 -3.79
C ASP A 119 46.44 19.20 -4.70
N ASP A 120 47.38 19.23 -5.66
CA ASP A 120 47.60 20.37 -6.56
C ASP A 120 46.35 20.70 -7.41
N GLU A 121 45.86 21.94 -7.29
CA GLU A 121 44.60 22.38 -7.90
C GLU A 121 44.54 22.25 -9.43
N ASP A 122 45.70 22.29 -10.10
CA ASP A 122 45.79 22.24 -11.56
C ASP A 122 45.50 20.85 -12.12
N ASP A 123 45.87 19.77 -11.42
CA ASP A 123 45.55 18.40 -11.85
C ASP A 123 44.04 18.13 -11.76
N LEU A 124 43.38 18.61 -10.70
CA LEU A 124 41.91 18.56 -10.57
C LEU A 124 41.21 19.35 -11.70
N ALA A 125 41.82 20.45 -12.15
CA ALA A 125 41.29 21.26 -13.25
C ALA A 125 41.53 20.60 -14.63
N LEU A 126 42.69 19.97 -14.85
CA LEU A 126 42.97 19.15 -16.03
C LEU A 126 42.02 17.95 -16.13
N ALA A 127 41.78 17.23 -15.04
CA ALA A 127 40.85 16.10 -15.01
C ALA A 127 39.41 16.50 -15.39
N ILE A 128 38.97 17.68 -14.94
CA ILE A 128 37.64 18.23 -15.32
C ILE A 128 37.61 18.74 -16.77
N PHE A 129 38.74 19.19 -17.32
CA PHE A 129 38.85 19.51 -18.75
C PHE A 129 38.72 18.24 -19.60
N GLN A 130 39.42 17.17 -19.25
CA GLN A 130 39.38 15.87 -19.94
C GLN A 130 37.99 15.19 -19.85
N GLU A 131 37.32 15.23 -18.69
CA GLU A 131 35.90 14.81 -18.54
C GLU A 131 34.99 15.49 -19.59
N ARG A 132 35.31 16.73 -19.97
CA ARG A 132 34.47 17.57 -20.82
C ARG A 132 34.73 17.38 -22.31
N SER A 133 35.77 16.64 -22.68
CA SER A 133 36.08 16.23 -24.06
C SER A 133 35.59 14.82 -24.41
N ALA A 134 34.98 14.09 -23.47
CA ALA A 134 34.45 12.75 -23.73
C ALA A 134 33.17 12.78 -24.60
N PRO A 135 32.95 11.81 -25.52
CA PRO A 135 31.73 11.71 -26.32
C PRO A 135 30.44 11.58 -25.49
N LEU A 136 29.34 12.14 -26.00
CA LEU A 136 28.06 12.17 -25.28
C LEU A 136 27.29 10.84 -25.40
N PRO A 137 26.65 10.35 -24.32
CA PRO A 137 25.82 9.15 -24.37
C PRO A 137 24.71 9.23 -25.43
N GLY A 138 24.53 8.15 -26.18
CA GLY A 138 23.61 8.05 -27.32
C GLY A 138 24.32 8.03 -28.68
N GLN A 139 25.57 8.52 -28.78
CA GLN A 139 26.38 8.42 -29.99
C GLN A 139 26.85 6.97 -30.25
N MET A 140 27.20 6.63 -31.50
CA MET A 140 27.75 5.31 -31.85
C MET A 140 29.22 5.37 -32.26
N GLU A 141 30.06 4.63 -31.55
CA GLU A 141 31.52 4.55 -31.75
C GLU A 141 31.97 3.08 -31.88
N ASN A 142 33.19 2.82 -32.36
CA ASN A 142 33.75 1.48 -32.50
C ASN A 142 34.54 1.09 -31.24
N CYS A 143 34.35 -0.14 -30.76
CA CYS A 143 35.08 -0.65 -29.58
C CYS A 143 36.58 -0.77 -29.87
N ALA A 144 37.42 -0.12 -29.07
CA ALA A 144 38.88 -0.11 -29.23
C ALA A 144 39.53 -1.52 -29.23
N VAL A 145 38.91 -2.50 -28.54
CA VAL A 145 39.43 -3.87 -28.44
C VAL A 145 38.92 -4.82 -29.53
N CYS A 146 37.69 -4.65 -30.02
CA CYS A 146 37.07 -5.61 -30.95
C CYS A 146 36.49 -5.01 -32.23
N GLY A 147 36.72 -3.72 -32.49
CA GLY A 147 36.28 -2.98 -33.68
C GLY A 147 34.77 -2.77 -33.83
N LYS A 148 33.94 -3.56 -33.13
CA LYS A 148 32.47 -3.53 -33.28
C LYS A 148 31.89 -2.17 -32.88
N ARG A 149 31.08 -1.60 -33.79
CA ARG A 149 30.28 -0.39 -33.53
C ARG A 149 29.23 -0.66 -32.46
N PHE A 150 29.11 0.23 -31.49
CA PHE A 150 28.16 0.13 -30.39
C PHE A 150 27.70 1.52 -29.93
N THR A 151 26.51 1.58 -29.33
CA THR A 151 25.99 2.83 -28.74
C THR A 151 26.68 3.11 -27.41
N ILE A 152 27.23 4.31 -27.28
CA ILE A 152 27.84 4.82 -26.06
C ILE A 152 26.72 5.03 -25.03
N THR A 153 26.81 4.32 -23.91
CA THR A 153 25.94 4.49 -22.75
C THR A 153 26.72 5.19 -21.63
N PRO A 154 26.07 5.71 -20.57
CA PRO A 154 26.77 6.20 -19.38
C PRO A 154 27.61 5.15 -18.62
N TYR A 155 27.63 3.90 -19.08
CA TYR A 155 28.39 2.78 -18.52
C TYR A 155 29.52 2.29 -19.45
N SER A 156 29.66 2.87 -20.64
CA SER A 156 30.79 2.64 -21.54
C SER A 156 32.07 3.17 -20.88
N ARG A 157 33.19 2.43 -21.01
CA ARG A 157 34.48 2.80 -20.38
C ARG A 157 35.54 3.06 -21.44
N GLY A 158 36.57 3.83 -21.08
CA GLY A 158 37.80 3.89 -21.86
C GLY A 158 38.57 2.56 -21.83
N ALA A 159 39.29 2.25 -22.91
CA ALA A 159 40.34 1.23 -22.90
C ALA A 159 41.65 1.81 -22.31
N PRO A 160 42.58 0.98 -21.81
CA PRO A 160 43.85 1.44 -21.25
C PRO A 160 44.66 2.30 -22.23
N ASP A 161 44.66 1.90 -23.51
CA ASP A 161 45.44 2.53 -24.59
C ASP A 161 44.65 3.60 -25.37
N GLY A 162 43.44 3.97 -24.90
CA GLY A 162 42.56 4.97 -25.51
C GLY A 162 41.38 4.41 -26.32
N GLY A 163 40.39 5.28 -26.59
CA GLY A 163 39.10 4.90 -27.20
C GLY A 163 38.13 4.24 -26.21
N LEU A 164 36.87 4.04 -26.61
CA LEU A 164 35.84 3.43 -25.75
C LEU A 164 35.66 1.91 -25.98
N LEU A 165 35.15 1.24 -24.95
CA LEU A 165 34.89 -0.20 -24.89
C LEU A 165 33.38 -0.51 -24.88
N CYS A 166 32.99 -1.51 -25.66
CA CYS A 166 31.65 -2.08 -25.59
C CYS A 166 31.47 -2.96 -24.33
N THR A 167 30.22 -3.11 -23.90
CA THR A 167 29.86 -3.78 -22.64
C THR A 167 30.43 -5.20 -22.44
N PRO A 168 30.56 -6.06 -23.48
CA PRO A 168 31.26 -7.35 -23.36
C PRO A 168 32.75 -7.20 -23.03
N CYS A 169 33.53 -6.48 -23.84
CA CYS A 169 34.97 -6.35 -23.65
C CYS A 169 35.32 -5.62 -22.34
N GLY A 170 34.49 -4.66 -21.90
CA GLY A 170 34.61 -4.04 -20.58
C GLY A 170 34.37 -4.99 -19.41
N LYS A 171 33.59 -6.07 -19.59
CA LYS A 171 33.42 -7.15 -18.58
C LYS A 171 34.57 -8.16 -18.60
N GLU A 172 35.12 -8.46 -19.77
CA GLU A 172 36.28 -9.36 -19.91
C GLU A 172 37.55 -8.75 -19.30
N LEU A 173 37.73 -7.43 -19.46
CA LEU A 173 38.78 -6.67 -18.77
C LEU A 173 38.56 -6.63 -17.25
N ASP A 174 37.32 -6.49 -16.77
CA ASP A 174 36.95 -6.62 -15.34
C ASP A 174 37.23 -8.02 -14.75
N GLN A 175 37.42 -9.06 -15.59
CA GLN A 175 37.73 -10.43 -15.17
C GLN A 175 39.23 -10.77 -15.27
N LYS A 176 39.97 -10.17 -16.21
CA LYS A 176 41.42 -10.40 -16.40
C LYS A 176 42.29 -9.40 -15.65
N GLY A 177 41.83 -8.15 -15.47
CA GLY A 177 42.49 -7.15 -14.64
C GLY A 177 42.09 -7.31 -13.17
N GLY A 178 43.07 -7.55 -12.29
CA GLY A 178 42.87 -7.74 -10.85
C GLY A 178 42.46 -6.48 -10.07
N ALA A 179 41.31 -5.89 -10.41
CA ALA A 179 40.79 -4.71 -9.72
C ALA A 179 40.43 -5.03 -8.25
N PRO A 180 40.70 -4.13 -7.29
CA PRO A 180 40.46 -4.38 -5.87
C PRO A 180 38.98 -4.63 -5.60
N LYS A 181 38.69 -5.62 -4.73
CA LYS A 181 37.34 -6.02 -4.34
C LYS A 181 36.47 -4.80 -4.07
N LYS A 182 35.39 -4.63 -4.86
CA LYS A 182 34.36 -3.60 -4.62
C LYS A 182 33.93 -3.69 -3.16
N LYS A 183 34.25 -2.66 -2.34
CA LYS A 183 33.82 -2.56 -0.95
C LYS A 183 32.32 -2.87 -0.92
N ALA A 184 31.92 -3.87 -0.13
CA ALA A 184 30.56 -4.38 -0.14
C ALA A 184 29.57 -3.21 -0.01
N LYS A 185 28.56 -3.16 -0.89
CA LYS A 185 27.54 -2.11 -0.84
C LYS A 185 26.98 -2.07 0.58
N ARG A 186 27.22 -0.98 1.32
CA ARG A 186 26.56 -0.74 2.61
C ARG A 186 25.07 -0.96 2.38
N ALA A 187 24.46 -1.87 3.14
CA ALA A 187 23.05 -2.20 2.99
C ALA A 187 22.23 -0.90 2.99
N SER A 188 21.22 -0.81 2.12
CA SER A 188 20.36 0.36 1.92
C SER A 188 19.41 0.55 3.12
N GLY A 189 20.02 0.86 4.27
CA GLY A 189 19.50 0.59 5.61
C GLY A 189 20.37 1.25 6.68
N GLY A 190 20.80 2.49 6.44
CA GLY A 190 21.30 3.37 7.49
C GLY A 190 20.21 3.71 8.52
N PRO A 191 20.46 4.59 9.51
CA PRO A 191 19.49 4.88 10.58
C PRO A 191 18.08 5.21 10.08
N VAL A 192 17.95 5.99 9.01
CA VAL A 192 16.68 6.33 8.35
C VAL A 192 15.99 5.10 7.74
N GLY A 193 16.74 4.18 7.14
CA GLY A 193 16.20 2.94 6.56
C GLY A 193 15.75 1.95 7.63
N LYS A 194 16.52 1.80 8.72
CA LYS A 194 16.12 1.00 9.90
C LYS A 194 14.85 1.58 10.55
N ARG A 195 14.78 2.91 10.74
CA ARG A 195 13.56 3.59 11.21
C ARG A 195 12.37 3.32 10.28
N ARG A 196 12.52 3.49 8.95
CA ARG A 196 11.43 3.20 7.99
C ARG A 196 10.96 1.73 8.04
N GLN A 197 11.88 0.77 8.14
CA GLN A 197 11.52 -0.65 8.24
C GLN A 197 10.84 -0.98 9.57
N MET A 198 11.29 -0.38 10.68
CA MET A 198 10.65 -0.49 12.00
C MET A 198 9.23 0.11 11.97
N GLN A 199 9.07 1.32 11.43
CA GLN A 199 7.77 2.01 11.30
C GLN A 199 6.81 1.26 10.34
N SER A 200 7.30 0.65 9.27
CA SER A 200 6.50 -0.27 8.44
C SER A 200 6.10 -1.54 9.20
N THR A 201 7.02 -2.15 9.96
CA THR A 201 6.73 -3.35 10.77
C THR A 201 5.68 -3.05 11.85
N ILE A 202 5.71 -1.84 12.41
CA ILE A 202 4.73 -1.23 13.31
C ILE A 202 3.37 -1.06 12.63
N LEU A 203 3.29 -0.33 11.52
CA LEU A 203 2.04 -0.06 10.79
C LEU A 203 1.36 -1.33 10.29
N ASP A 204 2.14 -2.36 9.94
CA ASP A 204 1.64 -3.68 9.56
C ASP A 204 1.09 -4.51 10.73
N GLY A 205 1.08 -3.99 11.98
CA GLY A 205 0.69 -4.73 13.18
C GLY A 205 1.62 -5.91 13.51
N THR A 206 2.86 -5.89 12.99
CA THR A 206 3.85 -6.98 13.15
C THR A 206 5.00 -6.65 14.08
N TYR A 207 5.00 -5.45 14.68
CA TYR A 207 5.86 -5.13 15.82
C TYR A 207 5.44 -5.98 17.02
N ARG A 208 6.44 -6.45 17.77
CA ARG A 208 6.24 -7.03 19.10
C ARG A 208 7.28 -6.44 20.04
N PRO A 209 6.89 -6.06 21.27
CA PRO A 209 7.82 -5.62 22.30
C PRO A 209 8.83 -6.71 22.65
N GLY A 210 10.02 -6.30 23.09
CA GLY A 210 11.11 -7.19 23.50
C GLY A 210 11.83 -7.96 22.38
N ALA A 211 12.64 -8.95 22.77
CA ALA A 211 13.44 -9.75 21.85
C ALA A 211 12.58 -10.67 20.96
N LYS A 212 12.92 -10.78 19.67
CA LYS A 212 12.26 -11.74 18.77
C LYS A 212 12.48 -13.17 19.29
N SER A 213 11.38 -13.90 19.50
CA SER A 213 11.45 -15.34 19.82
C SER A 213 12.31 -16.10 18.81
N LEU A 214 13.02 -17.14 19.27
CA LEU A 214 13.83 -18.00 18.39
C LEU A 214 13.03 -18.51 17.19
N MET A 215 11.77 -18.92 17.39
CA MET A 215 10.84 -19.27 16.33
C MET A 215 10.73 -18.18 15.25
N THR A 216 10.58 -16.91 15.64
CA THR A 216 10.47 -15.79 14.69
C THR A 216 11.78 -15.56 13.93
N LEU A 217 12.93 -15.76 14.58
CA LEU A 217 14.25 -15.67 13.94
C LEU A 217 14.47 -16.83 12.95
N CYS A 218 14.09 -18.05 13.30
CA CYS A 218 14.15 -19.20 12.39
C CYS A 218 13.28 -18.99 11.15
N ILE A 219 12.03 -18.53 11.30
CA ILE A 219 11.15 -18.23 10.16
C ILE A 219 11.71 -17.07 9.31
N GLU A 220 12.36 -16.06 9.91
CA GLU A 220 13.05 -14.99 9.18
C GLU A 220 14.38 -15.41 8.53
N THR A 221 14.95 -16.54 8.92
CA THR A 221 16.12 -17.14 8.26
C THR A 221 15.68 -18.06 7.13
N LEU A 222 14.68 -18.91 7.35
CA LEU A 222 14.00 -19.68 6.30
C LEU A 222 13.51 -18.78 5.17
N ALA A 223 12.85 -17.65 5.49
CA ALA A 223 12.36 -16.69 4.49
C ALA A 223 13.45 -15.95 3.69
N LYS A 224 14.74 -16.08 4.05
CA LYS A 224 15.88 -15.54 3.28
C LYS A 224 16.57 -16.57 2.41
N ASN A 225 16.30 -17.85 2.64
CA ASN A 225 16.97 -19.00 2.03
C ASN A 225 15.92 -20.09 1.68
N ILE A 226 14.71 -19.69 1.28
CA ILE A 226 13.57 -20.60 1.04
C ILE A 226 13.80 -21.47 -0.20
N ASP A 227 14.69 -21.00 -1.08
CA ASP A 227 15.30 -21.67 -2.22
C ASP A 227 16.26 -22.80 -1.83
N LEU A 228 16.67 -22.90 -0.57
CA LEU A 228 17.47 -24.01 -0.02
C LEU A 228 16.65 -24.99 0.83
N ALA A 229 15.31 -24.81 0.91
CA ALA A 229 14.43 -25.67 1.67
C ALA A 229 13.74 -26.70 0.76
N GLU A 230 14.13 -27.96 0.87
CA GLU A 230 13.49 -29.08 0.15
C GLU A 230 12.18 -29.51 0.82
N ASP A 231 12.17 -29.53 2.16
CA ASP A 231 11.01 -29.84 3.03
C ASP A 231 11.05 -28.96 4.31
N LEU A 232 9.92 -28.86 5.00
CA LEU A 232 9.82 -28.29 6.35
C LEU A 232 9.78 -29.37 7.45
N GLY A 233 9.48 -30.62 7.11
CA GLY A 233 9.30 -31.74 8.04
C GLY A 233 8.01 -31.65 8.87
N ASP A 234 7.88 -32.53 9.85
CA ASP A 234 6.73 -32.63 10.77
C ASP A 234 6.64 -31.43 11.72
N LEU A 235 6.17 -30.29 11.20
CA LEU A 235 5.88 -29.09 11.98
C LEU A 235 4.39 -29.03 12.34
N PRO A 236 4.01 -28.68 13.60
CA PRO A 236 2.62 -28.51 13.97
C PRO A 236 1.89 -27.48 13.06
N PRO A 237 0.59 -27.64 12.74
CA PRO A 237 -0.12 -26.72 11.84
C PRO A 237 -0.04 -25.23 12.23
N LEU A 238 -0.03 -24.94 13.54
CA LEU A 238 0.16 -23.59 14.10
C LEU A 238 1.56 -22.98 13.87
N VAL A 239 2.52 -23.78 13.40
CA VAL A 239 3.86 -23.36 12.95
C VAL A 239 3.83 -23.13 11.44
N ILE A 240 3.28 -24.09 10.68
CA ILE A 240 3.13 -24.00 9.22
C ILE A 240 2.33 -22.75 8.81
N ASP A 241 1.20 -22.47 9.47
CA ASP A 241 0.40 -21.26 9.22
C ASP A 241 1.19 -19.95 9.46
N LYS A 242 2.09 -19.91 10.46
CA LYS A 242 2.96 -18.74 10.70
C LYS A 242 4.03 -18.60 9.62
N ILE A 243 4.61 -19.72 9.18
CA ILE A 243 5.58 -19.78 8.07
C ILE A 243 4.92 -19.30 6.78
N ALA A 244 3.76 -19.83 6.42
CA ALA A 244 2.97 -19.45 5.25
C ALA A 244 2.63 -17.96 5.25
N ARG A 245 2.10 -17.41 6.36
CA ARG A 245 1.83 -15.96 6.49
C ARG A 245 3.08 -15.11 6.28
N LYS A 246 4.22 -15.50 6.85
CA LYS A 246 5.48 -14.73 6.73
C LYS A 246 6.03 -14.78 5.30
N LEU A 247 6.05 -15.95 4.67
CA LEU A 247 6.52 -16.13 3.30
C LEU A 247 5.60 -15.42 2.29
N SER A 248 4.28 -15.49 2.45
CA SER A 248 3.34 -14.68 1.66
C SER A 248 3.49 -13.17 1.88
N LYS A 249 3.76 -12.70 3.12
CA LYS A 249 4.07 -11.27 3.36
C LYS A 249 5.33 -10.81 2.59
N HIS A 250 6.28 -11.71 2.35
CA HIS A 250 7.46 -11.45 1.51
C HIS A 250 7.25 -11.80 0.01
N ARG A 251 6.03 -12.16 -0.41
CA ARG A 251 5.69 -12.63 -1.77
C ARG A 251 6.54 -13.81 -2.26
N LEU A 252 6.96 -14.67 -1.33
CA LEU A 252 7.81 -15.82 -1.63
C LEU A 252 7.00 -17.06 -2.04
N LEU A 253 5.72 -17.16 -1.66
CA LEU A 253 4.85 -18.26 -2.10
C LEU A 253 4.68 -18.23 -3.62
N ASN A 254 5.09 -19.33 -4.26
CA ASN A 254 5.16 -19.56 -5.70
C ASN A 254 5.17 -21.08 -5.98
N PRO A 255 5.06 -21.55 -7.25
CA PRO A 255 4.92 -22.97 -7.57
C PRO A 255 6.04 -23.86 -7.01
N THR A 256 7.29 -23.40 -7.06
CA THR A 256 8.47 -24.13 -6.53
C THR A 256 8.49 -24.23 -5.01
N THR A 257 7.77 -23.37 -4.31
CA THR A 257 7.65 -23.38 -2.83
C THR A 257 6.34 -23.96 -2.34
N LEU A 258 5.40 -24.32 -3.22
CA LEU A 258 4.06 -24.71 -2.80
C LEU A 258 4.05 -26.05 -2.08
N HIS A 259 4.89 -27.01 -2.51
CA HIS A 259 4.95 -28.35 -1.92
C HIS A 259 5.33 -28.35 -0.43
N LEU A 260 6.12 -27.36 0.01
CA LEU A 260 6.47 -27.12 1.42
C LEU A 260 5.25 -26.94 2.36
N PHE A 261 4.05 -26.75 1.80
CA PHE A 261 2.79 -26.58 2.53
C PHE A 261 1.76 -27.68 2.24
N LEU A 262 2.12 -28.70 1.46
CA LEU A 262 1.23 -29.78 1.05
C LEU A 262 1.69 -31.10 1.65
N GLN A 263 1.01 -31.53 2.72
CA GLN A 263 1.25 -32.82 3.37
C GLN A 263 0.04 -33.74 3.13
N PRO A 264 0.21 -35.01 2.73
CA PRO A 264 -0.91 -35.90 2.40
C PRO A 264 -1.90 -36.18 3.54
N SER A 265 -1.46 -36.00 4.79
CA SER A 265 -2.26 -36.11 6.01
C SER A 265 -2.96 -34.81 6.43
N ALA A 266 -2.77 -33.70 5.70
CA ALA A 266 -3.32 -32.41 6.10
C ALA A 266 -4.84 -32.32 5.86
N GLU A 267 -5.54 -31.70 6.80
CA GLU A 267 -6.95 -31.30 6.64
C GLU A 267 -7.11 -29.86 6.15
N GLU A 268 -6.05 -29.05 6.17
CA GLU A 268 -6.12 -27.61 5.90
C GLU A 268 -4.94 -27.09 5.09
N VAL A 269 -5.25 -26.26 4.08
CA VAL A 269 -4.24 -25.63 3.21
C VAL A 269 -4.58 -24.14 3.08
N TYR A 270 -3.70 -23.29 3.63
CA TYR A 270 -3.92 -21.85 3.77
C TYR A 270 -2.91 -21.03 2.94
N ILE A 271 -3.29 -20.70 1.72
CA ILE A 271 -2.55 -19.85 0.78
C ILE A 271 -2.85 -18.38 1.10
N TYR A 272 -1.84 -17.66 1.62
CA TYR A 272 -1.96 -16.27 2.06
C TYR A 272 -1.64 -15.23 0.98
N ASP A 273 -0.95 -15.62 -0.10
CA ASP A 273 -0.78 -14.85 -1.33
C ASP A 273 -0.53 -15.83 -2.49
N GLY A 274 -1.58 -16.15 -3.23
CA GLY A 274 -1.58 -17.06 -4.38
C GLY A 274 -1.34 -16.37 -5.72
N ALA A 275 -0.95 -15.08 -5.74
CA ALA A 275 -0.81 -14.28 -6.96
C ALA A 275 0.26 -14.79 -7.95
N LYS A 276 1.09 -15.75 -7.55
CA LYS A 276 2.12 -16.42 -8.37
C LYS A 276 1.77 -17.85 -8.78
N LEU A 277 0.63 -18.40 -8.33
CA LEU A 277 0.24 -19.79 -8.56
C LEU A 277 -0.69 -19.88 -9.78
N GLY A 278 -0.41 -20.83 -10.68
CA GLY A 278 -1.27 -21.16 -11.82
C GLY A 278 -2.36 -22.17 -11.46
N ALA A 279 -3.28 -22.42 -12.39
CA ALA A 279 -4.37 -23.37 -12.20
C ALA A 279 -3.88 -24.81 -11.91
N THR A 280 -2.81 -25.24 -12.58
CA THR A 280 -2.13 -26.52 -12.33
C THR A 280 -1.56 -26.64 -10.92
N ASP A 281 -1.16 -25.54 -10.30
CA ASP A 281 -0.61 -25.53 -8.95
C ASP A 281 -1.72 -25.65 -7.90
N TYR A 282 -2.89 -25.05 -8.15
CA TYR A 282 -4.09 -25.29 -7.35
C TYR A 282 -4.60 -26.73 -7.50
N ILE A 283 -4.57 -27.30 -8.72
CA ILE A 283 -4.92 -28.71 -8.97
C ILE A 283 -3.97 -29.66 -8.22
N LYS A 284 -2.67 -29.36 -8.13
CA LYS A 284 -1.70 -30.12 -7.32
C LYS A 284 -2.06 -30.17 -5.83
N ILE A 285 -2.72 -29.16 -5.27
CA ILE A 285 -3.20 -29.19 -3.87
C ILE A 285 -4.13 -30.38 -3.68
N PHE A 286 -5.11 -30.53 -4.56
CA PHE A 286 -6.14 -31.58 -4.50
C PHE A 286 -5.64 -32.96 -4.93
N GLN A 287 -4.48 -33.02 -5.60
CA GLN A 287 -3.76 -34.27 -5.88
C GLN A 287 -2.90 -34.72 -4.69
N THR A 288 -2.30 -33.77 -3.97
CA THR A 288 -1.36 -34.06 -2.87
C THR A 288 -2.08 -34.24 -1.53
N VAL A 289 -3.21 -33.55 -1.32
CA VAL A 289 -3.92 -33.48 -0.03
C VAL A 289 -5.37 -33.99 -0.20
N PRO A 290 -5.60 -35.31 -0.22
CA PRO A 290 -6.93 -35.90 -0.42
C PRO A 290 -7.84 -35.75 0.81
N SER A 291 -7.28 -35.57 2.01
CA SER A 291 -8.02 -35.38 3.28
C SER A 291 -8.45 -33.92 3.53
N LEU A 292 -8.36 -33.04 2.53
CA LEU A 292 -8.59 -31.62 2.67
C LEU A 292 -10.05 -31.29 3.07
N LYS A 293 -10.21 -30.56 4.17
CA LYS A 293 -11.50 -30.06 4.68
C LYS A 293 -11.59 -28.54 4.66
N ARG A 294 -10.46 -27.84 4.87
CA ARG A 294 -10.42 -26.39 5.10
C ARG A 294 -9.48 -25.71 4.10
N LEU A 295 -10.05 -25.28 2.97
CA LEU A 295 -9.31 -24.56 1.93
C LEU A 295 -9.40 -23.05 2.13
N LYS A 296 -8.26 -22.36 1.99
CA LYS A 296 -8.20 -20.91 1.99
C LYS A 296 -7.20 -20.39 0.97
N ILE A 297 -7.69 -19.61 0.02
CA ILE A 297 -6.86 -18.98 -1.01
C ILE A 297 -7.09 -17.46 -0.98
N ARG A 298 -6.02 -16.71 -0.78
CA ARG A 298 -5.95 -15.25 -0.99
C ARG A 298 -5.21 -14.94 -2.29
N ASN A 299 -5.65 -13.90 -2.97
CA ASN A 299 -5.14 -13.48 -4.29
C ASN A 299 -5.16 -14.65 -5.31
N GLY A 300 -6.24 -15.44 -5.28
CA GLY A 300 -6.40 -16.66 -6.08
C GLY A 300 -6.76 -16.39 -7.53
N ILE A 301 -5.98 -15.56 -8.23
CA ILE A 301 -6.30 -15.01 -9.56
C ILE A 301 -6.53 -16.13 -10.59
N HIS A 302 -5.66 -17.16 -10.60
CA HIS A 302 -5.78 -18.32 -11.48
C HIS A 302 -6.59 -19.49 -10.88
N PHE A 303 -7.32 -19.26 -9.78
CA PHE A 303 -8.39 -20.17 -9.37
C PHE A 303 -9.61 -19.87 -10.25
N LYS A 304 -9.73 -20.63 -11.33
CA LYS A 304 -10.72 -20.51 -12.41
C LYS A 304 -11.52 -21.80 -12.57
N ASP A 305 -12.49 -21.80 -13.48
CA ASP A 305 -13.42 -22.90 -13.77
C ASP A 305 -12.79 -24.30 -13.73
N GLU A 306 -11.73 -24.57 -14.51
CA GLU A 306 -11.07 -25.89 -14.55
C GLU A 306 -10.52 -26.37 -13.19
N VAL A 307 -10.19 -25.44 -12.28
CA VAL A 307 -9.72 -25.75 -10.92
C VAL A 307 -10.89 -26.15 -10.01
N MET A 308 -12.04 -25.49 -10.17
CA MET A 308 -13.26 -25.78 -9.42
C MET A 308 -13.93 -27.05 -9.93
N GLU A 309 -13.95 -27.27 -11.25
CA GLU A 309 -14.33 -28.54 -11.89
C GLU A 309 -13.45 -29.69 -11.41
N TYR A 310 -12.12 -29.49 -11.36
CA TYR A 310 -11.22 -30.52 -10.85
C TYR A 310 -11.52 -30.84 -9.38
N LEU A 311 -11.72 -29.82 -8.53
CA LEU A 311 -12.09 -30.00 -7.12
C LEU A 311 -13.41 -30.75 -6.95
N ALA A 312 -14.46 -30.35 -7.68
CA ALA A 312 -15.77 -31.00 -7.67
C ALA A 312 -15.66 -32.49 -8.04
N SER A 313 -14.84 -32.82 -9.05
CA SER A 313 -14.57 -34.20 -9.49
C SER A 313 -13.78 -35.07 -8.51
N ARG A 314 -13.32 -34.54 -7.36
CA ARG A 314 -12.61 -35.33 -6.33
C ARG A 314 -13.56 -35.76 -5.21
N ASN A 315 -13.18 -36.84 -4.52
CA ASN A 315 -13.78 -37.21 -3.22
C ASN A 315 -13.21 -36.34 -2.08
N ILE A 316 -13.32 -35.02 -2.23
CA ILE A 316 -12.90 -33.99 -1.28
C ILE A 316 -14.15 -33.17 -0.94
N ASP A 317 -14.56 -33.17 0.32
CA ASP A 317 -15.79 -32.55 0.79
C ASP A 317 -15.44 -31.44 1.80
N LEU A 318 -15.37 -30.19 1.32
CA LEU A 318 -14.86 -29.08 2.12
C LEU A 318 -15.87 -28.63 3.18
N GLU A 319 -15.41 -28.64 4.44
CA GLU A 319 -16.04 -28.01 5.60
C GLU A 319 -15.97 -26.47 5.53
N GLN A 320 -14.84 -25.94 5.05
CA GLN A 320 -14.62 -24.49 4.89
C GLN A 320 -13.99 -24.16 3.53
N LEU A 321 -14.62 -23.23 2.82
CA LEU A 321 -14.11 -22.65 1.58
C LEU A 321 -13.95 -21.13 1.74
N TYR A 322 -12.71 -20.66 1.68
CA TYR A 322 -12.37 -19.24 1.57
C TYR A 322 -11.69 -18.99 0.23
N LEU A 323 -12.31 -18.17 -0.64
CA LEU A 323 -11.71 -17.69 -1.89
C LEU A 323 -11.69 -16.15 -1.92
N HIS A 324 -10.58 -15.58 -2.38
CA HIS A 324 -10.39 -14.13 -2.47
C HIS A 324 -9.63 -13.75 -3.75
N GLY A 325 -10.25 -12.92 -4.59
CA GLY A 325 -9.63 -12.44 -5.85
C GLY A 325 -9.77 -13.40 -7.03
N SER A 326 -10.54 -14.48 -6.87
CA SER A 326 -10.81 -15.52 -7.89
C SER A 326 -11.83 -15.04 -8.93
N ASN A 327 -11.46 -13.97 -9.64
CA ASN A 327 -12.29 -13.30 -10.65
C ASN A 327 -12.38 -14.04 -12.00
N LEU A 328 -11.73 -15.21 -12.12
CA LEU A 328 -11.79 -16.09 -13.29
C LEU A 328 -12.61 -17.37 -13.04
N LEU A 329 -13.29 -17.46 -11.89
CA LEU A 329 -14.23 -18.54 -11.58
C LEU A 329 -15.66 -18.04 -11.85
N SER A 330 -16.34 -18.68 -12.81
CA SER A 330 -17.66 -18.30 -13.31
C SER A 330 -18.82 -18.66 -12.36
N GLN A 331 -19.98 -18.04 -12.61
CA GLN A 331 -21.20 -18.25 -11.83
C GLN A 331 -21.69 -19.70 -11.89
N ASP A 332 -21.59 -20.33 -13.06
CA ASP A 332 -22.12 -21.67 -13.28
C ASP A 332 -21.26 -22.73 -12.59
N ARG A 333 -19.94 -22.49 -12.47
CA ARG A 333 -19.04 -23.33 -11.67
C ARG A 333 -19.15 -23.08 -10.16
N TRP A 334 -19.56 -21.89 -9.74
CA TRP A 334 -20.01 -21.68 -8.36
C TRP A 334 -21.27 -22.48 -8.05
N LYS A 335 -22.31 -22.42 -8.89
CA LYS A 335 -23.55 -23.19 -8.73
C LYS A 335 -23.28 -24.70 -8.68
N LEU A 336 -22.61 -25.24 -9.71
CA LEU A 336 -22.25 -26.66 -9.80
C LEU A 336 -21.52 -27.15 -8.54
N TYR A 337 -20.48 -26.44 -8.09
CA TYR A 337 -19.75 -26.86 -6.88
C TYR A 337 -20.63 -26.83 -5.62
N LEU A 338 -21.49 -25.82 -5.46
CA LEU A 338 -22.37 -25.73 -4.30
C LEU A 338 -23.45 -26.83 -4.34
N GLU A 339 -24.01 -27.13 -5.50
CA GLU A 339 -25.02 -28.17 -5.71
C GLU A 339 -24.46 -29.59 -5.46
N GLU A 340 -23.24 -29.87 -5.93
CA GLU A 340 -22.56 -31.16 -5.73
C GLU A 340 -21.95 -31.33 -4.34
N LYS A 341 -21.31 -30.29 -3.79
CA LYS A 341 -20.43 -30.36 -2.60
C LYS A 341 -20.86 -29.50 -1.40
N GLY A 342 -21.94 -28.72 -1.51
CA GLY A 342 -22.36 -27.78 -0.45
C GLY A 342 -22.81 -28.40 0.87
N LYS A 343 -23.18 -29.69 0.87
CA LYS A 343 -23.79 -30.37 2.04
C LYS A 343 -22.89 -30.44 3.28
N SER A 344 -21.56 -30.52 3.09
CA SER A 344 -20.56 -30.51 4.17
C SER A 344 -20.14 -29.09 4.61
N LEU A 345 -20.50 -28.06 3.84
CA LEU A 345 -19.89 -26.73 3.92
C LEU A 345 -20.53 -25.87 5.03
N TYR A 346 -19.94 -25.88 6.24
CA TYR A 346 -20.38 -24.99 7.32
C TYR A 346 -19.80 -23.57 7.23
N SER A 347 -18.79 -23.33 6.38
CA SER A 347 -18.35 -21.95 6.14
C SER A 347 -17.91 -21.63 4.71
N LEU A 348 -18.68 -20.75 4.07
CA LEU A 348 -18.38 -20.13 2.78
C LEU A 348 -17.95 -18.66 2.99
N ARG A 349 -16.78 -18.27 2.48
CA ARG A 349 -16.25 -16.91 2.62
C ARG A 349 -15.66 -16.41 1.30
N VAL A 350 -16.42 -15.57 0.61
CA VAL A 350 -16.09 -15.06 -0.72
C VAL A 350 -15.72 -13.58 -0.63
N TYR A 351 -14.65 -13.20 -1.33
CA TYR A 351 -14.15 -11.83 -1.37
C TYR A 351 -13.67 -11.48 -2.77
N TRP A 352 -14.01 -10.30 -3.29
CA TRP A 352 -13.46 -9.79 -4.55
C TRP A 352 -13.54 -10.80 -5.72
N THR A 353 -14.73 -11.40 -5.93
CA THR A 353 -15.05 -12.24 -7.10
C THR A 353 -16.19 -11.57 -7.87
N ASP A 354 -15.94 -10.32 -8.25
CA ASP A 354 -16.90 -9.22 -8.35
C ASP A 354 -18.07 -9.50 -9.31
N LYS A 355 -17.84 -10.25 -10.39
CA LYS A 355 -18.80 -10.50 -11.47
C LYS A 355 -19.44 -11.90 -11.49
N HIS A 356 -19.02 -12.80 -10.61
CA HIS A 356 -19.37 -14.24 -10.73
C HIS A 356 -19.89 -14.88 -9.44
N PHE A 357 -19.95 -14.12 -8.35
CA PHE A 357 -20.68 -14.50 -7.15
C PHE A 357 -21.70 -13.38 -6.87
N GLY A 358 -22.98 -13.72 -6.98
CA GLY A 358 -24.10 -12.78 -7.03
C GLY A 358 -25.38 -13.37 -6.46
N ASP A 359 -26.50 -12.67 -6.61
CA ASP A 359 -27.82 -13.09 -6.13
C ASP A 359 -28.19 -14.51 -6.60
N GLU A 360 -27.87 -14.82 -7.87
CA GLU A 360 -28.01 -16.15 -8.49
C GLU A 360 -27.22 -17.27 -7.79
N VAL A 361 -26.09 -16.96 -7.14
CA VAL A 361 -25.30 -17.96 -6.38
C VAL A 361 -25.79 -18.05 -4.94
N LEU A 362 -26.44 -17.00 -4.43
CA LEU A 362 -27.01 -16.99 -3.09
C LEU A 362 -28.34 -17.76 -3.02
N SER A 363 -29.14 -17.76 -4.09
CA SER A 363 -30.41 -18.51 -4.14
C SER A 363 -30.25 -20.03 -4.05
N VAL A 364 -29.15 -20.60 -4.58
CA VAL A 364 -28.89 -22.05 -4.48
C VAL A 364 -28.39 -22.49 -3.10
N LEU A 365 -27.99 -21.57 -2.22
CA LEU A 365 -27.45 -21.93 -0.90
C LEU A 365 -28.47 -22.62 0.02
N GLU A 366 -29.76 -22.27 -0.09
CA GLU A 366 -30.82 -22.84 0.76
C GLU A 366 -30.99 -24.35 0.52
N ALA A 367 -31.07 -24.77 -0.74
CA ALA A 367 -31.22 -26.17 -1.11
C ALA A 367 -29.91 -26.97 -0.95
N SER A 368 -28.77 -26.34 -1.23
CA SER A 368 -27.50 -27.06 -1.40
C SER A 368 -26.58 -27.03 -0.18
N CYS A 369 -26.70 -26.04 0.70
CA CYS A 369 -25.80 -25.82 1.86
C CYS A 369 -26.55 -25.77 3.21
N PRO A 370 -27.32 -26.81 3.60
CA PRO A 370 -28.15 -26.79 4.81
C PRO A 370 -27.35 -26.53 6.11
N SER A 371 -26.10 -26.99 6.15
CA SER A 371 -25.20 -26.90 7.31
C SER A 371 -24.46 -25.55 7.44
N LEU A 372 -24.78 -24.54 6.62
CA LEU A 372 -23.99 -23.31 6.48
C LEU A 372 -24.12 -22.34 7.67
N GLU A 373 -23.34 -22.57 8.73
CA GLU A 373 -23.33 -21.69 9.90
C GLU A 373 -22.65 -20.32 9.69
N ARG A 374 -21.75 -20.20 8.69
CA ARG A 374 -20.96 -18.97 8.47
C ARG A 374 -20.80 -18.59 6.99
N LEU A 375 -21.55 -17.59 6.57
CA LEU A 375 -21.43 -16.92 5.28
C LEU A 375 -20.72 -15.55 5.42
N LYS A 376 -19.74 -15.30 4.55
CA LYS A 376 -19.21 -13.95 4.32
C LYS A 376 -19.14 -13.62 2.83
N VAL A 377 -19.62 -12.43 2.48
CA VAL A 377 -19.64 -11.84 1.13
C VAL A 377 -19.01 -10.44 1.21
N SER A 378 -18.04 -10.13 0.35
CA SER A 378 -17.24 -8.89 0.46
C SER A 378 -16.74 -8.43 -0.91
N HIS A 379 -17.06 -7.19 -1.27
CA HIS A 379 -16.80 -6.58 -2.59
C HIS A 379 -17.47 -7.26 -3.81
N ASN A 380 -18.37 -8.22 -3.61
CA ASN A 380 -19.13 -8.85 -4.68
C ASN A 380 -20.15 -7.89 -5.31
N GLN A 381 -19.94 -7.50 -6.57
CA GLN A 381 -20.74 -6.46 -7.25
C GLN A 381 -22.07 -7.00 -7.81
N GLN A 382 -22.22 -8.31 -7.96
CA GLN A 382 -23.48 -8.95 -8.38
C GLN A 382 -24.41 -9.34 -7.20
N VAL A 383 -24.07 -8.95 -5.96
CA VAL A 383 -24.93 -9.17 -4.79
C VAL A 383 -25.70 -7.89 -4.46
N THR A 384 -27.03 -7.96 -4.47
CA THR A 384 -27.96 -6.86 -4.24
C THR A 384 -28.85 -7.13 -3.02
N GLY A 385 -29.88 -6.30 -2.82
CA GLY A 385 -30.93 -6.57 -1.84
C GLY A 385 -31.72 -7.87 -2.09
N ASN A 386 -31.72 -8.42 -3.32
CA ASN A 386 -32.37 -9.71 -3.58
C ASN A 386 -31.56 -10.88 -3.03
N GLY A 387 -30.24 -10.93 -3.24
CA GLY A 387 -29.38 -11.95 -2.64
C GLY A 387 -29.40 -11.93 -1.11
N ILE A 388 -29.66 -10.78 -0.49
CA ILE A 388 -29.86 -10.69 0.97
C ILE A 388 -31.19 -11.35 1.41
N LYS A 389 -32.26 -11.28 0.61
CA LYS A 389 -33.49 -12.04 0.87
C LYS A 389 -33.27 -13.54 0.77
N GLU A 390 -32.43 -13.98 -0.16
CA GLU A 390 -32.01 -15.39 -0.26
C GLU A 390 -31.21 -15.81 0.98
N ILE A 391 -30.30 -14.96 1.47
CA ILE A 391 -29.57 -15.20 2.73
C ILE A 391 -30.51 -15.29 3.95
N ALA A 392 -31.63 -14.57 3.96
CA ALA A 392 -32.62 -14.61 5.04
C ALA A 392 -33.34 -15.98 5.19
N LYS A 393 -33.24 -16.84 4.17
CA LYS A 393 -33.76 -18.22 4.22
C LYS A 393 -32.83 -19.18 4.95
N LEU A 394 -31.53 -18.85 5.07
CA LEU A 394 -30.48 -19.71 5.62
C LEU A 394 -30.54 -19.79 7.16
N LYS A 395 -31.52 -20.53 7.69
CA LYS A 395 -31.83 -20.59 9.14
C LYS A 395 -30.72 -21.17 10.03
N SER A 396 -29.72 -21.84 9.45
CA SER A 396 -28.54 -22.35 10.14
C SER A 396 -27.45 -21.29 10.38
N LEU A 397 -27.56 -20.08 9.81
CA LEU A 397 -26.55 -19.03 9.98
C LEU A 397 -26.42 -18.54 11.43
N ARG A 398 -25.22 -18.68 11.98
CA ARG A 398 -24.75 -18.02 13.21
C ARG A 398 -23.88 -16.81 12.94
N HIS A 399 -23.24 -16.76 11.79
CA HIS A 399 -22.18 -15.81 11.50
C HIS A 399 -22.33 -15.22 10.10
N LEU A 400 -22.96 -14.05 10.01
CA LEU A 400 -23.10 -13.32 8.76
C LEU A 400 -22.13 -12.13 8.70
N SER A 401 -21.59 -11.88 7.51
CA SER A 401 -20.77 -10.69 7.25
C SER A 401 -20.98 -10.21 5.82
N LEU A 402 -21.55 -9.03 5.67
CA LEU A 402 -21.85 -8.38 4.40
C LEU A 402 -21.05 -7.08 4.29
N ASP A 403 -20.37 -6.93 3.16
CA ASP A 403 -19.44 -5.82 2.89
C ASP A 403 -19.53 -5.49 1.39
N LEU A 404 -20.68 -4.94 0.99
CA LEU A 404 -21.08 -4.92 -0.43
C LEU A 404 -20.54 -3.70 -1.20
N ARG A 405 -20.91 -3.61 -2.47
CA ARG A 405 -20.66 -2.46 -3.37
C ARG A 405 -21.94 -1.78 -3.85
N ASN A 406 -23.05 -2.51 -3.90
CA ASN A 406 -24.38 -1.95 -4.18
C ASN A 406 -24.97 -1.37 -2.89
N GLN A 407 -25.64 -0.22 -3.00
CA GLN A 407 -26.46 0.31 -1.92
C GLN A 407 -27.67 -0.63 -1.70
N VAL A 408 -28.01 -0.87 -0.43
CA VAL A 408 -29.12 -1.75 -0.04
C VAL A 408 -29.96 -1.00 0.98
N ARG A 409 -31.27 -0.96 0.72
CA ARG A 409 -32.26 -0.31 1.59
C ARG A 409 -32.34 -0.99 2.96
N SER A 410 -32.60 -0.20 4.00
CA SER A 410 -32.75 -0.65 5.38
C SER A 410 -33.79 -1.75 5.56
N ASP A 411 -34.92 -1.68 4.85
CA ASP A 411 -36.02 -2.66 4.94
C ASP A 411 -35.59 -4.11 4.60
N VAL A 412 -34.64 -4.27 3.67
CA VAL A 412 -34.04 -5.57 3.35
C VAL A 412 -33.22 -6.11 4.52
N TYR A 413 -32.45 -5.26 5.21
CA TYR A 413 -31.70 -5.66 6.41
C TYR A 413 -32.63 -5.92 7.61
N VAL A 414 -33.73 -5.18 7.75
CA VAL A 414 -34.76 -5.42 8.77
C VAL A 414 -35.41 -6.78 8.56
N SER A 415 -35.82 -7.11 7.34
CA SER A 415 -36.39 -8.42 6.98
C SER A 415 -35.41 -9.57 7.21
N LEU A 416 -34.14 -9.41 6.82
CA LEU A 416 -33.07 -10.35 7.15
C LEU A 416 -32.97 -10.60 8.68
N LEU A 417 -33.03 -9.53 9.48
CA LEU A 417 -32.88 -9.62 10.93
C LEU A 417 -34.09 -10.24 11.64
N SER A 418 -35.33 -10.04 11.16
CA SER A 418 -36.48 -10.78 11.68
C SER A 418 -36.41 -12.27 11.33
N GLU A 419 -35.84 -12.62 10.19
CA GLU A 419 -35.83 -14.00 9.67
C GLU A 419 -34.71 -14.90 10.24
N ILE A 420 -33.54 -14.35 10.62
CA ILE A 420 -32.43 -15.14 11.22
C ILE A 420 -31.77 -14.50 12.46
N GLY A 421 -32.14 -13.29 12.87
CA GLY A 421 -31.39 -12.51 13.87
C GLY A 421 -31.24 -13.17 15.25
N ALA A 422 -32.22 -13.98 15.68
CA ALA A 422 -32.17 -14.67 16.96
C ALA A 422 -30.99 -15.67 17.09
N GLY A 423 -30.64 -16.34 15.98
CA GLY A 423 -29.55 -17.31 15.91
C GLY A 423 -28.16 -16.71 15.68
N LEU A 424 -28.07 -15.43 15.30
CA LEU A 424 -26.78 -14.80 14.99
C LEU A 424 -25.94 -14.58 16.25
N GLU A 425 -24.76 -15.20 16.27
CA GLU A 425 -23.64 -14.92 17.19
C GLU A 425 -22.70 -13.84 16.64
N THR A 426 -22.71 -13.62 15.33
CA THR A 426 -21.95 -12.56 14.64
C THR A 426 -22.78 -11.93 13.54
N PHE A 427 -23.00 -10.62 13.65
CA PHE A 427 -23.54 -9.78 12.59
C PHE A 427 -22.53 -8.68 12.25
N SER A 428 -22.31 -8.45 10.96
CA SER A 428 -21.31 -7.52 10.46
C SER A 428 -21.79 -6.92 9.16
N LEU A 429 -22.28 -5.68 9.23
CA LEU A 429 -22.47 -4.81 8.07
C LEU A 429 -21.26 -3.88 7.94
N SER A 430 -20.86 -3.55 6.71
CA SER A 430 -19.71 -2.68 6.46
C SER A 430 -19.91 -1.90 5.17
N ARG A 431 -19.64 -0.59 5.22
CA ARG A 431 -20.00 0.40 4.18
C ARG A 431 -21.49 0.45 3.90
N VAL A 432 -22.26 0.71 4.95
CA VAL A 432 -23.72 0.85 4.91
C VAL A 432 -24.12 2.31 5.10
N LEU A 433 -23.64 3.14 4.16
CA LEU A 433 -23.75 4.60 4.14
C LEU A 433 -25.21 5.04 4.42
N ASP A 434 -26.13 4.50 3.63
CA ASP A 434 -27.56 4.86 3.60
C ASP A 434 -28.44 4.04 4.58
N ALA A 435 -27.86 3.11 5.35
CA ALA A 435 -28.65 2.32 6.30
C ALA A 435 -29.03 3.17 7.51
N ASP A 436 -30.30 3.15 7.88
CA ASP A 436 -30.86 4.00 8.92
C ASP A 436 -31.13 3.26 10.26
N ASN A 437 -31.66 4.00 11.23
CA ASN A 437 -31.95 3.54 12.58
C ASN A 437 -32.88 2.30 12.65
N THR A 438 -33.75 2.05 11.65
CA THR A 438 -34.61 0.85 11.64
C THR A 438 -33.80 -0.44 11.65
N VAL A 439 -32.57 -0.45 11.10
CA VAL A 439 -31.66 -1.61 11.20
C VAL A 439 -31.16 -1.79 12.63
N LEU A 440 -30.88 -0.70 13.36
CA LEU A 440 -30.50 -0.74 14.78
C LEU A 440 -31.65 -1.23 15.65
N ASP A 441 -32.86 -0.72 15.42
CA ASP A 441 -34.08 -1.18 16.10
C ASP A 441 -34.38 -2.66 15.78
N ALA A 442 -34.12 -3.13 14.56
CA ALA A 442 -34.26 -4.54 14.19
C ALA A 442 -33.20 -5.45 14.84
N ILE A 443 -31.96 -4.98 15.03
CA ILE A 443 -30.95 -5.70 15.83
C ILE A 443 -31.41 -5.75 17.29
N HIS A 444 -31.89 -4.64 17.85
CA HIS A 444 -32.41 -4.60 19.22
C HIS A 444 -33.55 -5.62 19.42
N ASN A 445 -34.53 -5.61 18.52
CA ASN A 445 -35.73 -6.42 18.64
C ASN A 445 -35.49 -7.91 18.39
N ASN A 446 -34.66 -8.29 17.41
CA ASN A 446 -34.54 -9.70 16.99
C ASN A 446 -33.29 -10.42 17.51
N CYS A 447 -32.17 -9.73 17.75
CA CYS A 447 -30.93 -10.40 18.14
C CYS A 447 -30.87 -10.68 19.65
N ARG A 448 -30.51 -11.92 20.02
CA ARG A 448 -30.38 -12.38 21.41
C ARG A 448 -29.05 -13.09 21.72
N SER A 449 -28.37 -13.56 20.68
CA SER A 449 -27.18 -14.43 20.76
C SER A 449 -25.87 -13.73 20.36
N LEU A 450 -25.92 -12.46 19.94
CA LEU A 450 -24.76 -11.77 19.38
C LEU A 450 -23.62 -11.67 20.40
N ARG A 451 -22.42 -12.03 19.96
CA ARG A 451 -21.15 -11.80 20.67
C ARG A 451 -20.24 -10.83 19.93
N LYS A 452 -20.45 -10.71 18.62
CA LYS A 452 -19.77 -9.76 17.75
C LYS A 452 -20.79 -8.95 16.95
N LEU A 453 -20.73 -7.63 17.12
CA LEU A 453 -21.42 -6.68 16.26
C LEU A 453 -20.38 -5.87 15.47
N ARG A 454 -20.67 -5.63 14.19
CA ARG A 454 -20.01 -4.61 13.38
C ARG A 454 -21.04 -3.88 12.52
N ILE A 455 -20.95 -2.56 12.49
CA ILE A 455 -21.64 -1.66 11.55
C ILE A 455 -20.62 -0.57 11.23
N THR A 456 -20.15 -0.44 9.99
CA THR A 456 -19.11 0.56 9.66
C THR A 456 -19.50 1.41 8.47
N GLU A 457 -18.98 2.65 8.44
CA GLU A 457 -19.24 3.62 7.37
C GLU A 457 -20.76 3.73 7.11
N SER A 458 -21.45 4.33 8.09
CA SER A 458 -22.87 4.71 8.02
C SER A 458 -22.99 6.20 8.33
N ASP A 459 -23.70 6.90 7.46
CA ASP A 459 -23.77 8.35 7.44
C ASP A 459 -25.18 8.86 7.77
N VAL A 460 -26.09 7.93 8.15
CA VAL A 460 -27.53 8.18 8.37
C VAL A 460 -28.03 7.71 9.75
N MET A 461 -27.42 6.68 10.36
CA MET A 461 -27.74 6.28 11.74
C MET A 461 -27.42 7.41 12.74
N THR A 462 -28.20 7.57 13.81
CA THR A 462 -28.01 8.64 14.81
C THR A 462 -27.67 8.10 16.20
N ASP A 463 -27.12 8.95 17.06
CA ASP A 463 -26.73 8.65 18.44
C ASP A 463 -27.90 8.04 19.21
N GLU A 464 -29.10 8.61 19.05
CA GLU A 464 -30.34 8.11 19.66
C GLU A 464 -30.75 6.72 19.12
N GLY A 465 -30.49 6.41 17.84
CA GLY A 465 -30.67 5.05 17.31
C GLY A 465 -29.74 4.03 17.95
N PHE A 466 -28.48 4.39 18.18
CA PHE A 466 -27.54 3.53 18.91
C PHE A 466 -27.82 3.48 20.42
N VAL A 467 -28.35 4.55 21.03
CA VAL A 467 -28.85 4.53 22.41
C VAL A 467 -29.98 3.53 22.54
N ARG A 468 -30.98 3.55 21.65
CA ARG A 468 -32.06 2.53 21.63
C ARG A 468 -31.51 1.13 21.46
N LEU A 469 -30.53 0.93 20.57
CA LEU A 469 -29.89 -0.39 20.39
C LEU A 469 -29.35 -0.95 21.71
N PHE A 470 -28.57 -0.20 22.49
CA PHE A 470 -27.89 -0.74 23.67
C PHE A 470 -28.69 -0.62 24.99
N LYS A 471 -29.66 0.30 25.08
CA LYS A 471 -30.46 0.53 26.29
C LYS A 471 -31.46 -0.61 26.50
N ASN A 472 -31.37 -1.32 27.63
CA ASN A 472 -32.25 -2.43 28.02
C ASN A 472 -32.30 -3.60 27.02
N TRP A 473 -31.29 -3.77 26.16
CA TRP A 473 -31.27 -4.81 25.15
C TRP A 473 -31.17 -6.21 25.79
N ALA A 474 -32.02 -7.13 25.33
CA ALA A 474 -32.09 -8.51 25.85
C ALA A 474 -30.99 -9.44 25.31
N ASN A 475 -30.01 -8.91 24.57
CA ASN A 475 -28.85 -9.66 24.10
C ASN A 475 -27.78 -9.74 25.20
N ARG A 476 -26.94 -10.77 25.21
CA ARG A 476 -25.82 -10.84 26.15
C ARG A 476 -24.77 -9.74 25.85
N SER A 477 -23.94 -9.38 26.84
CA SER A 477 -22.86 -8.40 26.64
C SER A 477 -21.93 -8.80 25.48
N LEU A 478 -21.64 -7.85 24.60
CA LEU A 478 -20.82 -8.07 23.41
C LEU A 478 -19.34 -8.22 23.77
N LEU A 479 -18.63 -9.08 23.03
CA LEU A 479 -17.18 -9.32 23.17
C LEU A 479 -16.36 -8.57 22.11
N PHE A 480 -16.95 -8.27 20.95
CA PHE A 480 -16.33 -7.53 19.86
C PHE A 480 -17.33 -6.50 19.33
N VAL A 481 -16.94 -5.23 19.32
CA VAL A 481 -17.77 -4.12 18.84
C VAL A 481 -16.93 -3.23 17.94
N ASP A 482 -17.49 -2.88 16.78
CA ASP A 482 -16.76 -2.17 15.74
C ASP A 482 -17.73 -1.28 14.95
N LEU A 483 -17.65 0.01 15.25
CA LEU A 483 -18.58 1.07 14.82
C LEU A 483 -17.83 2.16 14.03
N GLU A 484 -16.72 1.81 13.38
CA GLU A 484 -15.86 2.81 12.73
C GLU A 484 -16.58 3.61 11.65
N LYS A 485 -16.36 4.93 11.68
CA LYS A 485 -16.95 5.93 10.79
C LYS A 485 -18.49 5.86 10.73
N CYS A 486 -19.17 5.40 11.78
CA CYS A 486 -20.57 5.78 12.00
C CYS A 486 -20.58 7.26 12.42
N ARG A 487 -20.71 8.18 11.46
CA ARG A 487 -20.51 9.63 11.64
C ARG A 487 -21.16 10.42 10.50
N GLN A 488 -21.50 11.68 10.77
CA GLN A 488 -21.88 12.63 9.72
C GLN A 488 -20.76 12.86 8.69
N LEU A 489 -21.13 13.03 7.41
CA LEU A 489 -20.24 13.41 6.31
C LEU A 489 -20.46 14.86 5.81
N GLU A 490 -20.73 15.80 6.71
CA GLU A 490 -20.75 17.22 6.31
C GLU A 490 -19.32 17.74 6.06
N ALA A 491 -19.13 18.44 4.94
CA ALA A 491 -17.82 18.92 4.46
C ALA A 491 -17.61 20.43 4.70
N SER A 492 -18.69 21.21 4.75
CA SER A 492 -18.67 22.65 5.02
C SER A 492 -18.44 22.96 6.50
N HIS A 493 -19.16 22.26 7.39
CA HIS A 493 -19.12 22.44 8.84
C HIS A 493 -18.83 21.09 9.55
N PRO A 494 -17.66 20.45 9.32
CA PRO A 494 -17.37 19.06 9.70
C PRO A 494 -17.31 18.76 11.22
N ARG A 495 -17.63 19.76 12.06
CA ARG A 495 -17.72 19.67 13.52
C ARG A 495 -19.14 19.91 14.06
N GLU A 496 -20.01 20.51 13.26
CA GLU A 496 -21.40 20.82 13.64
C GLU A 496 -22.30 19.65 13.28
N ASN A 497 -22.92 19.05 14.29
CA ASN A 497 -23.77 17.87 14.15
C ASN A 497 -25.07 18.02 14.96
N PRO A 498 -25.99 18.92 14.55
CA PRO A 498 -27.19 19.23 15.32
C PRO A 498 -28.11 18.01 15.48
N ASP A 499 -28.21 17.17 14.45
CA ASP A 499 -29.05 15.97 14.42
C ASP A 499 -28.42 14.75 15.11
N ASN A 500 -27.20 14.88 15.64
CA ASN A 500 -26.42 13.83 16.29
C ASN A 500 -26.25 12.56 15.41
N VAL A 501 -25.94 12.76 14.13
CA VAL A 501 -25.67 11.69 13.15
C VAL A 501 -24.34 11.00 13.46
N GLY A 502 -24.40 9.67 13.54
CA GLY A 502 -23.30 8.78 13.89
C GLY A 502 -23.39 8.21 15.30
N PHE A 503 -22.39 7.41 15.65
CA PHE A 503 -22.18 6.92 17.01
C PHE A 503 -21.48 8.01 17.83
N CYS A 504 -22.20 8.63 18.75
CA CYS A 504 -21.73 9.82 19.48
C CYS A 504 -21.74 9.58 21.01
N SER A 505 -21.90 10.66 21.77
CA SER A 505 -21.63 10.69 23.20
C SER A 505 -22.59 9.86 24.06
N ASN A 506 -23.87 9.72 23.69
CA ASN A 506 -24.83 8.95 24.50
C ASN A 506 -24.83 7.47 24.10
N ALA A 507 -24.65 7.17 22.81
CA ALA A 507 -24.44 5.82 22.32
C ALA A 507 -23.20 5.17 22.94
N PHE A 508 -22.11 5.93 23.10
CA PHE A 508 -20.90 5.46 23.77
C PHE A 508 -21.14 5.09 25.24
N ARG A 509 -21.84 5.97 25.99
CA ARG A 509 -22.26 5.67 27.37
C ARG A 509 -23.16 4.44 27.45
N ALA A 510 -24.15 4.31 26.55
CA ALA A 510 -25.09 3.19 26.53
C ALA A 510 -24.40 1.85 26.19
N LEU A 511 -23.53 1.83 25.18
CA LEU A 511 -22.72 0.66 24.82
C LEU A 511 -21.86 0.20 26.00
N MET A 512 -21.17 1.12 26.66
CA MET A 512 -20.25 0.81 27.75
C MET A 512 -20.96 0.41 29.04
N ALA A 513 -22.21 0.87 29.25
CA ALA A 513 -23.08 0.38 30.31
C ALA A 513 -23.57 -1.06 30.06
N HIS A 514 -24.00 -1.39 28.83
CA HIS A 514 -24.52 -2.71 28.48
C HIS A 514 -23.42 -3.79 28.35
N SER A 515 -22.34 -3.47 27.64
CA SER A 515 -21.34 -4.45 27.22
C SER A 515 -19.96 -4.24 27.84
N GLY A 516 -19.63 -3.02 28.31
CA GLY A 516 -18.24 -2.58 28.54
C GLY A 516 -17.38 -3.52 29.39
N ARG A 517 -17.93 -4.15 30.44
CA ARG A 517 -17.19 -5.11 31.29
C ARG A 517 -16.71 -6.36 30.55
N ALA A 518 -17.35 -6.73 29.44
CA ALA A 518 -17.08 -7.94 28.66
C ALA A 518 -16.52 -7.67 27.25
N ILE A 519 -16.52 -6.41 26.77
CA ILE A 519 -15.92 -6.08 25.47
C ILE A 519 -14.42 -6.35 25.54
N ARG A 520 -13.93 -7.15 24.59
CA ARG A 520 -12.52 -7.51 24.43
C ARG A 520 -11.83 -6.69 23.36
N HIS A 521 -12.57 -6.33 22.31
CA HIS A 521 -12.14 -5.41 21.26
C HIS A 521 -13.23 -4.37 20.98
N LEU A 522 -12.87 -3.09 21.08
CA LEU A 522 -13.72 -1.95 20.74
C LEU A 522 -13.04 -1.10 19.67
N ASN A 523 -13.75 -0.84 18.57
CA ASN A 523 -13.37 0.12 17.54
C ASN A 523 -14.47 1.17 17.36
N VAL A 524 -14.11 2.44 17.56
CA VAL A 524 -14.95 3.63 17.29
C VAL A 524 -14.15 4.67 16.48
N HIS A 525 -13.21 4.20 15.65
CA HIS A 525 -12.38 5.04 14.77
C HIS A 525 -13.24 6.04 13.97
N GLY A 526 -12.91 7.32 14.06
CA GLY A 526 -13.61 8.41 13.35
C GLY A 526 -14.95 8.83 13.94
N CYS A 527 -15.41 8.25 15.05
CA CYS A 527 -16.59 8.71 15.80
C CYS A 527 -16.27 10.02 16.55
N ARG A 528 -16.13 11.11 15.78
CA ARG A 528 -15.57 12.39 16.24
C ARG A 528 -16.44 13.16 17.25
N HIS A 529 -17.72 12.82 17.37
CA HIS A 529 -18.69 13.50 18.24
C HIS A 529 -18.91 12.77 19.59
N ILE A 530 -18.00 11.87 19.97
CA ILE A 530 -17.85 11.42 21.36
C ILE A 530 -17.07 12.51 22.11
N SER A 531 -17.72 13.18 23.07
CA SER A 531 -17.14 14.30 23.81
C SER A 531 -16.07 13.87 24.81
N GLU A 532 -15.21 14.80 25.23
CA GLU A 532 -14.29 14.63 26.35
C GLU A 532 -15.02 14.10 27.60
N SER A 533 -16.14 14.73 27.96
CA SER A 533 -16.99 14.28 29.07
C SER A 533 -17.59 12.87 28.92
N ALA A 534 -17.79 12.37 27.69
CA ALA A 534 -18.27 11.00 27.47
C ALA A 534 -17.14 9.96 27.65
N PHE A 535 -15.90 10.32 27.30
CA PHE A 535 -14.72 9.53 27.62
C PHE A 535 -14.44 9.53 29.13
N GLU A 536 -14.49 10.70 29.78
CA GLU A 536 -14.32 10.83 31.23
C GLU A 536 -15.41 10.06 32.01
N ASP A 537 -16.68 10.17 31.60
CA ASP A 537 -17.78 9.40 32.19
C ASP A 537 -17.53 7.89 32.09
N VAL A 538 -17.09 7.39 30.94
CA VAL A 538 -16.87 5.96 30.73
C VAL A 538 -15.66 5.48 31.54
N PHE A 539 -14.53 6.18 31.47
CA PHE A 539 -13.28 5.79 32.13
C PHE A 539 -13.09 6.47 33.51
N ALA A 540 -14.20 6.81 34.16
CA ALA A 540 -14.24 7.44 35.48
C ALA A 540 -13.65 6.55 36.58
N PRO A 541 -13.08 7.12 37.67
CA PRO A 541 -12.64 6.37 38.83
C PRO A 541 -13.71 5.39 39.34
N GLY A 542 -13.30 4.14 39.59
CA GLY A 542 -14.20 3.05 40.01
C GLY A 542 -14.86 2.27 38.85
N LYS A 543 -14.84 2.77 37.61
CA LYS A 543 -15.27 2.00 36.43
C LYS A 543 -14.11 1.14 35.93
N THR A 544 -14.39 -0.14 35.65
CA THR A 544 -13.38 -1.15 35.33
C THR A 544 -13.82 -2.02 34.16
N TYR A 545 -12.93 -2.18 33.19
CA TYR A 545 -13.16 -2.93 31.95
C TYR A 545 -12.10 -4.03 31.82
N PRO A 546 -12.24 -5.13 32.59
CA PRO A 546 -11.19 -6.13 32.75
C PRO A 546 -10.91 -6.97 31.50
N GLU A 547 -11.88 -7.11 30.60
CA GLU A 547 -11.75 -7.96 29.40
C GLU A 547 -11.14 -7.22 28.20
N LEU A 548 -11.07 -5.88 28.22
CA LEU A 548 -10.70 -5.05 27.07
C LEU A 548 -9.20 -5.13 26.76
N PHE A 549 -8.83 -5.91 25.74
CA PHE A 549 -7.44 -6.09 25.31
C PHE A 549 -7.00 -5.12 24.21
N LYS A 550 -7.94 -4.64 23.37
CA LYS A 550 -7.66 -3.67 22.30
C LYS A 550 -8.74 -2.60 22.19
N LEU A 551 -8.33 -1.34 22.19
CA LEU A 551 -9.19 -0.18 21.98
C LEU A 551 -8.66 0.67 20.81
N GLU A 552 -9.55 0.99 19.88
CA GLU A 552 -9.28 1.79 18.68
C GLU A 552 -10.19 3.02 18.69
N ILE A 553 -9.58 4.20 18.93
CA ILE A 553 -10.25 5.51 19.09
C ILE A 553 -9.59 6.59 18.21
N SER A 554 -8.83 6.18 17.18
CA SER A 554 -8.22 7.09 16.21
C SER A 554 -9.26 8.05 15.58
N PHE A 555 -8.87 9.30 15.37
CA PHE A 555 -9.72 10.40 14.87
C PHE A 555 -10.96 10.74 15.74
N CYS A 556 -10.99 10.33 17.01
CA CYS A 556 -11.83 11.00 18.02
C CYS A 556 -11.12 12.30 18.45
N GLU A 557 -11.58 13.46 17.96
CA GLU A 557 -10.89 14.76 18.13
C GLU A 557 -10.72 15.18 19.61
N GLU A 558 -11.61 14.71 20.49
CA GLU A 558 -11.67 15.11 21.90
C GLU A 558 -10.81 14.27 22.86
N VAL A 559 -10.06 13.27 22.38
CA VAL A 559 -9.21 12.41 23.22
C VAL A 559 -7.95 13.16 23.67
N THR A 560 -7.81 13.40 24.97
CA THR A 560 -6.68 14.08 25.63
C THR A 560 -5.73 13.11 26.36
N ASP A 561 -4.55 13.60 26.77
CA ASP A 561 -3.60 12.85 27.60
C ASP A 561 -4.23 12.33 28.92
N PHE A 562 -5.15 13.11 29.51
CA PHE A 562 -5.90 12.72 30.70
C PHE A 562 -6.83 11.52 30.43
N ILE A 563 -7.59 11.57 29.33
CA ILE A 563 -8.45 10.46 28.90
C ILE A 563 -7.64 9.19 28.69
N VAL A 564 -6.48 9.27 28.02
CA VAL A 564 -5.63 8.10 27.77
C VAL A 564 -5.09 7.51 29.09
N GLY A 565 -4.67 8.35 30.03
CA GLY A 565 -4.31 7.90 31.39
C GLY A 565 -5.48 7.22 32.13
N SER A 566 -6.71 7.74 31.99
CA SER A 566 -7.92 7.16 32.61
C SER A 566 -8.33 5.84 31.96
N ILE A 567 -8.19 5.71 30.65
CA ILE A 567 -8.33 4.44 29.91
C ILE A 567 -7.35 3.40 30.48
N PHE A 568 -6.06 3.74 30.62
CA PHE A 568 -5.07 2.80 31.13
C PHE A 568 -5.28 2.36 32.59
N ARG A 569 -5.91 3.22 33.43
CA ARG A 569 -6.34 2.90 34.80
C ARG A 569 -7.57 1.99 34.83
N SER A 570 -8.58 2.28 34.01
CA SER A 570 -9.83 1.52 33.95
C SER A 570 -9.69 0.15 33.28
N CYS A 571 -8.72 0.00 32.37
CA CYS A 571 -8.55 -1.17 31.52
C CYS A 571 -7.23 -1.89 31.86
N PRO A 572 -7.20 -2.79 32.87
CA PRO A 572 -5.97 -3.41 33.34
C PRO A 572 -5.31 -4.30 32.28
N ASN A 573 -6.11 -5.11 31.56
CA ASN A 573 -5.63 -6.03 30.53
C ASN A 573 -5.47 -5.40 29.13
N LEU A 574 -5.58 -4.07 29.00
CA LEU A 574 -5.42 -3.37 27.73
C LEU A 574 -3.98 -3.47 27.22
N ARG A 575 -3.79 -4.10 26.06
CA ARG A 575 -2.48 -4.34 25.44
C ARG A 575 -2.17 -3.38 24.31
N GLU A 576 -3.19 -2.97 23.56
CA GLU A 576 -3.05 -2.11 22.39
C GLU A 576 -4.12 -1.02 22.40
N LEU A 577 -3.70 0.23 22.43
CA LEU A 577 -4.54 1.42 22.33
C LEU A 577 -4.09 2.23 21.11
N ASN A 578 -4.99 2.56 20.19
CA ASN A 578 -4.67 3.39 19.03
C ASN A 578 -5.44 4.72 19.07
N VAL A 579 -4.68 5.82 18.91
CA VAL A 579 -5.11 7.22 19.02
C VAL A 579 -4.65 8.04 17.80
N PHE A 580 -4.49 7.40 16.63
CA PHE A 580 -4.00 8.06 15.43
C PHE A 580 -4.88 9.27 15.07
N GLY A 581 -4.28 10.45 14.95
CA GLY A 581 -4.99 11.68 14.61
C GLY A 581 -5.71 12.36 15.78
N CYS A 582 -5.62 11.84 17.01
CA CYS A 582 -6.11 12.51 18.21
C CYS A 582 -5.12 13.63 18.63
N MET A 583 -5.23 14.81 18.01
CA MET A 583 -4.23 15.90 18.10
C MET A 583 -4.11 16.58 19.49
N LYS A 584 -4.94 16.19 20.46
CA LYS A 584 -4.81 16.59 21.87
C LYS A 584 -3.98 15.59 22.70
N VAL A 585 -3.58 14.44 22.14
CA VAL A 585 -2.66 13.48 22.77
C VAL A 585 -1.21 13.85 22.43
N ARG A 586 -0.36 14.05 23.45
CA ARG A 586 1.00 14.60 23.32
C ARG A 586 2.02 13.98 24.27
N ASP A 587 1.73 13.95 25.58
CA ASP A 587 2.71 13.55 26.61
C ASP A 587 2.14 12.47 27.56
N VAL A 588 1.63 11.39 26.96
CA VAL A 588 1.10 10.23 27.69
C VAL A 588 2.24 9.37 28.25
N ARG A 589 2.21 9.16 29.56
CA ARG A 589 2.89 8.03 30.21
C ARG A 589 2.15 6.73 29.92
N VAL A 590 2.86 5.76 29.33
CA VAL A 590 2.29 4.47 28.91
C VAL A 590 2.73 3.41 29.91
N PRO A 591 1.81 2.79 30.67
CA PRO A 591 2.19 1.80 31.68
C PRO A 591 2.82 0.56 31.08
N ARG A 592 3.69 -0.08 31.87
CA ARG A 592 4.60 -1.12 31.44
C ARG A 592 3.93 -2.26 30.68
N GLY A 593 4.49 -2.59 29.51
CA GLY A 593 4.00 -3.68 28.65
C GLY A 593 2.69 -3.39 27.90
N LYS A 594 2.15 -2.17 27.98
CA LYS A 594 1.06 -1.68 27.11
C LYS A 594 1.66 -1.00 25.86
N ILE A 595 0.92 -1.00 24.77
CA ILE A 595 1.31 -0.39 23.49
C ILE A 595 0.34 0.75 23.16
N LEU A 596 0.86 1.95 23.00
CA LEU A 596 0.12 3.11 22.48
C LEU A 596 0.54 3.38 21.04
N VAL A 597 -0.44 3.49 20.14
CA VAL A 597 -0.24 3.65 18.69
C VAL A 597 -0.81 5.00 18.24
N GLY A 598 -0.18 5.67 17.29
CA GLY A 598 -0.75 6.83 16.59
C GLY A 598 -0.43 8.21 17.17
N VAL A 599 0.36 8.30 18.25
CA VAL A 599 0.71 9.56 18.91
C VAL A 599 1.51 10.48 17.98
N PRO A 600 1.17 11.78 17.82
CA PRO A 600 1.81 12.68 16.88
C PRO A 600 3.12 13.32 17.42
N THR A 601 4.04 12.50 17.96
CA THR A 601 5.31 12.97 18.56
C THR A 601 6.55 12.55 17.77
N ALA A 602 7.69 13.20 18.05
CA ALA A 602 8.99 12.87 17.47
C ALA A 602 9.56 11.51 17.92
N VAL A 603 8.98 10.88 18.95
CA VAL A 603 9.40 9.58 19.50
C VAL A 603 9.08 8.45 18.51
N GLY A 604 7.91 8.50 17.87
CA GLY A 604 7.49 7.60 16.79
C GLY A 604 6.01 7.24 16.85
N MET A 605 5.50 6.56 15.82
CA MET A 605 4.07 6.19 15.71
C MET A 605 3.61 5.12 16.73
N VAL A 606 4.53 4.58 17.53
CA VAL A 606 4.24 3.67 18.65
C VAL A 606 5.12 4.04 19.84
N ILE A 607 4.50 4.06 21.02
CA ILE A 607 5.15 4.14 22.31
C ILE A 607 4.88 2.80 23.02
N GLU A 608 5.97 2.11 23.36
CA GLU A 608 5.96 0.95 24.26
C GLU A 608 6.03 1.47 25.69
N GLY A 609 5.23 0.91 26.59
CA GLY A 609 5.24 1.33 27.99
C GLY A 609 6.44 0.80 28.75
N ASP A 610 7.25 1.72 29.27
CA ASP A 610 8.40 1.48 30.16
C ASP A 610 8.15 1.98 31.60
N ASP A 611 7.11 2.81 31.83
CA ASP A 611 6.73 3.34 33.16
C ASP A 611 6.02 2.26 34.02
N ASP A 612 6.46 2.04 35.27
CA ASP A 612 5.83 1.13 36.24
C ASP A 612 4.50 1.68 36.82
#